data_AF-A0A661X2D5-F1
#
_entry.id   AF-A0A661X2D5-F1
#
_cell.length_a   1.000
_cell.length_b   1.000
_cell.length_c   1.000
_cell.angle_alpha   90.00
_cell.angle_beta   90.00
_cell.angle_gamma   90.00
#
_symmetry.space_group_name_H-M   'P 1'
#
loop_
_entity.id
_entity.type
_entity.pdbx_description
1 polymer ?
#
loop_
_entity_poly.entity_id
_entity_poly.type
_entity_poly.pdbx_seq_one_letter_code
_entity_poly.pdbx_strand_id
1 'polypeptide(L)'
;RIAFLTDSVMHTIGLHGKAFLPLILGFGCNVPAVLGTRILETKRQKFLASVLATLVPCSARTIVILGLVGIFLGFKYVIIVYVIDFIVIFLVGKFLSKIAPGKSLGLIMEVPPLRKPTLSIVLKQTWFRLKDFIYVAFPIIVIGSFLLEILKVFGFLDGFVAFVSPFFTKFLGLPPSTSITLIFGILRKELTLFMLFTLFGTEKLITVMTPKQLIIYSVITLFYFPCIATFAALKREMGWKYATLIALSEMIFAVLLGGILNLIL
;
A
#
# COMPACT_ATOMS: atom_id res chain seq x y z
N ARG A 1 -1.79 14.38 22.49
CA ARG A 1 -1.46 13.37 23.53
C ARG A 1 -0.76 12.15 22.92
N ILE A 2 -1.38 11.43 21.99
CA ILE A 2 -0.76 10.28 21.32
C ILE A 2 0.60 10.64 20.71
N ALA A 3 0.68 11.77 19.98
CA ALA A 3 1.93 12.27 19.40
C ALA A 3 3.08 12.50 20.41
N PHE A 4 2.77 12.81 21.68
CA PHE A 4 3.78 13.01 22.73
C PHE A 4 4.29 11.67 23.27
N LEU A 5 3.38 10.70 23.48
CA LEU A 5 3.74 9.35 23.94
C LEU A 5 4.54 8.56 22.90
N THR A 6 4.27 8.79 21.62
CA THR A 6 4.98 8.11 20.52
C THR A 6 6.21 8.85 20.03
N ASP A 7 6.59 9.96 20.67
CA ASP A 7 7.72 10.78 20.22
C ASP A 7 9.05 10.02 20.30
N SER A 8 9.30 9.28 21.39
CA SER A 8 10.53 8.48 21.56
C SER A 8 10.67 7.38 20.49
N VAL A 9 9.56 6.70 20.16
CA VAL A 9 9.56 5.66 19.13
C VAL A 9 9.80 6.28 17.75
N MET A 10 9.14 7.40 17.45
CA MET A 10 9.34 8.08 16.17
C MET A 10 10.72 8.68 16.02
N HIS A 11 11.33 9.16 17.10
CA HIS A 11 12.68 9.67 17.08
C HIS A 11 13.71 8.57 16.75
N THR A 12 13.43 7.31 17.10
CA THR A 12 14.26 6.16 16.71
C THR A 12 14.27 5.95 15.19
N ILE A 13 13.16 6.24 14.54
CA ILE A 13 12.99 6.21 13.08
C ILE A 13 13.43 7.57 12.46
N GLY A 14 13.74 8.57 13.29
CA GLY A 14 14.10 9.94 12.90
C GLY A 14 12.93 10.79 12.38
N LEU A 15 11.71 10.44 12.79
CA LEU A 15 10.50 11.25 12.64
C LEU A 15 10.16 11.97 13.94
N HIS A 16 9.32 12.97 13.80
CA HIS A 16 8.71 13.69 14.92
C HIS A 16 7.42 12.98 15.36
N GLY A 17 7.04 13.05 16.64
CA GLY A 17 5.81 12.42 17.14
C GLY A 17 4.52 12.85 16.43
N LYS A 18 4.50 14.04 15.82
CA LYS A 18 3.42 14.52 14.91
C LYS A 18 3.18 13.57 13.73
N ALA A 19 4.20 12.87 13.24
CA ALA A 19 4.11 11.97 12.10
C ALA A 19 3.41 10.63 12.43
N PHE A 20 3.20 10.30 13.70
CA PHE A 20 2.46 9.10 14.06
C PHE A 20 0.98 9.17 13.65
N LEU A 21 0.38 10.37 13.66
CA LEU A 21 -1.01 10.56 13.27
C LEU A 21 -1.28 10.16 11.80
N PRO A 22 -0.53 10.66 10.79
CA PRO A 22 -0.73 10.20 9.41
C PRO A 22 -0.43 8.71 9.24
N LEU A 23 0.54 8.14 9.97
CA LEU A 23 0.83 6.70 9.88
C LEU A 23 -0.33 5.84 10.38
N ILE A 24 -0.98 6.20 11.49
CA ILE A 24 -2.20 5.50 11.94
C ILE A 24 -3.31 5.63 10.90
N LEU A 25 -3.51 6.82 10.32
CA LEU A 25 -4.52 7.03 9.28
C LEU A 25 -4.27 6.15 8.03
N GLY A 26 -3.01 5.77 7.79
CA GLY A 26 -2.60 4.88 6.70
C GLY A 26 -3.23 3.49 6.77
N PHE A 27 -3.43 2.94 7.97
CA PHE A 27 -4.12 1.65 8.15
C PHE A 27 -5.55 1.68 7.59
N GLY A 28 -6.20 2.84 7.60
CA GLY A 28 -7.46 3.06 6.87
C GLY A 28 -7.21 3.17 5.37
N CYS A 29 -6.54 4.25 4.96
CA CYS A 29 -6.20 4.52 3.57
C CYS A 29 -4.94 5.40 3.46
N ASN A 30 -4.08 5.10 2.49
CA ASN A 30 -2.83 5.83 2.30
C ASN A 30 -3.07 7.25 1.74
N VAL A 31 -4.22 7.51 1.11
CA VAL A 31 -4.60 8.84 0.58
C VAL A 31 -4.69 9.91 1.69
N PRO A 32 -5.56 9.78 2.72
CA PRO A 32 -5.62 10.73 3.82
C PRO A 32 -4.35 10.75 4.67
N ALA A 33 -3.61 9.64 4.73
CA ALA A 33 -2.32 9.58 5.41
C ALA A 33 -1.29 10.51 4.76
N VAL A 34 -1.13 10.41 3.43
CA VAL A 34 -0.21 11.25 2.66
C VAL A 34 -0.63 12.72 2.72
N LEU A 35 -1.91 13.05 2.52
CA LEU A 35 -2.41 14.43 2.67
C LEU A 35 -2.23 14.96 4.11
N GLY A 36 -2.34 14.07 5.09
CA GLY A 36 -2.13 14.38 6.51
C GLY A 36 -0.69 14.75 6.83
N THR A 37 0.29 14.39 6.00
CA THR A 37 1.70 14.79 6.21
C THR A 37 1.91 16.30 6.12
N ARG A 38 0.95 17.07 5.57
CA ARG A 38 1.00 18.53 5.48
C ARG A 38 1.15 19.23 6.84
N ILE A 39 0.75 18.58 7.93
CA ILE A 39 0.92 19.08 9.30
C ILE A 39 2.39 19.13 9.76
N LEU A 40 3.30 18.44 9.06
CA LEU A 40 4.73 18.43 9.38
C LEU A 40 5.39 19.70 8.83
N GLU A 41 6.31 20.27 9.59
CA GLU A 41 6.88 21.60 9.27
C GLU A 41 8.00 21.51 8.23
N THR A 42 8.83 20.47 8.30
CA THR A 42 9.99 20.31 7.44
C THR A 42 9.71 19.43 6.22
N LYS A 43 10.24 19.80 5.05
CA LYS A 43 10.14 18.99 3.82
C LYS A 43 10.69 17.57 4.00
N ARG A 44 11.77 17.44 4.78
CA ARG A 44 12.34 16.14 5.17
C ARG A 44 11.33 15.26 5.88
N GLN A 45 10.68 15.77 6.94
CA GLN A 45 9.72 14.98 7.70
C GLN A 45 8.50 14.63 6.86
N LYS A 46 8.02 15.56 6.03
CA LYS A 46 6.94 15.26 5.08
C LYS A 46 7.33 14.11 4.17
N PHE A 47 8.52 14.14 3.58
CA PHE A 47 8.98 13.12 2.64
C PHE A 47 9.06 11.75 3.33
N LEU A 48 9.73 11.71 4.47
CA LEU A 48 9.89 10.49 5.27
C LEU A 48 8.54 9.91 5.71
N ALA A 49 7.62 10.76 6.19
CA ALA A 49 6.29 10.34 6.59
C ALA A 49 5.44 9.89 5.41
N SER A 50 5.57 10.51 4.22
CA SER A 50 4.82 10.11 3.03
C SER A 50 5.23 8.74 2.51
N VAL A 51 6.53 8.40 2.54
CA VAL A 51 7.06 7.09 2.16
C VAL A 51 6.66 6.02 3.16
N LEU A 52 6.72 6.33 4.46
CA LEU A 52 6.28 5.38 5.46
C LEU A 52 4.76 5.15 5.38
N ALA A 53 3.98 6.21 5.13
CA ALA A 53 2.53 6.11 4.99
C ALA A 53 2.09 5.25 3.79
N THR A 54 2.89 5.17 2.73
CA THR A 54 2.60 4.33 1.56
C THR A 54 2.97 2.88 1.76
N LEU A 55 3.90 2.59 2.68
CA LEU A 55 4.27 1.24 3.11
C LEU A 55 3.28 0.64 4.12
N VAL A 56 2.60 1.47 4.93
CA VAL A 56 1.58 0.99 5.89
C VAL A 56 0.51 0.13 5.19
N PRO A 57 0.11 -1.02 5.76
CA PRO A 57 -0.90 -1.87 5.18
C PRO A 57 -2.27 -1.22 5.36
N CYS A 58 -2.81 -0.68 4.28
CA CYS A 58 -4.16 -0.12 4.27
C CYS A 58 -5.24 -1.21 4.40
N SER A 59 -6.48 -0.78 4.63
CA SER A 59 -7.65 -1.66 4.76
C SER A 59 -7.76 -2.68 3.60
N ALA A 60 -7.53 -2.24 2.35
CA ALA A 60 -7.56 -3.13 1.19
C ALA A 60 -6.45 -4.19 1.21
N ARG A 61 -5.22 -3.82 1.58
CA ARG A 61 -4.10 -4.78 1.70
C ARG A 61 -4.36 -5.80 2.80
N THR A 62 -4.94 -5.35 3.92
CA THR A 62 -5.34 -6.22 5.02
C THR A 62 -6.36 -7.27 4.57
N ILE A 63 -7.37 -6.88 3.78
CA ILE A 63 -8.34 -7.81 3.20
C ILE A 63 -7.65 -8.84 2.30
N VAL A 64 -6.71 -8.42 1.45
CA VAL A 64 -5.98 -9.33 0.56
C VAL A 64 -5.13 -10.33 1.35
N ILE A 65 -4.41 -9.89 2.39
CA ILE A 65 -3.59 -10.78 3.23
C ILE A 65 -4.48 -11.78 3.97
N LEU A 66 -5.58 -11.33 4.55
CA LEU A 66 -6.53 -12.23 5.24
C LEU A 66 -7.18 -13.21 4.26
N GLY A 67 -7.55 -12.75 3.06
CA GLY A 67 -8.18 -13.60 2.05
C GLY A 67 -7.25 -14.63 1.43
N LEU A 68 -5.97 -14.28 1.19
CA LEU A 68 -5.01 -15.18 0.54
C LEU A 68 -4.20 -16.03 1.53
N VAL A 69 -3.80 -15.46 2.66
CA VAL A 69 -2.96 -16.15 3.64
C VAL A 69 -3.81 -16.64 4.81
N GLY A 70 -4.74 -15.81 5.29
CA GLY A 70 -5.58 -16.16 6.44
C GLY A 70 -6.49 -17.36 6.19
N ILE A 71 -7.24 -17.37 5.09
CA ILE A 71 -8.18 -18.45 4.76
C ILE A 71 -7.44 -19.75 4.38
N PHE A 72 -6.33 -19.65 3.65
CA PHE A 72 -5.69 -20.81 3.03
C PHE A 72 -4.51 -21.39 3.82
N LEU A 73 -3.74 -20.57 4.54
CA LEU A 73 -2.58 -21.01 5.32
C LEU A 73 -2.81 -20.89 6.84
N GLY A 74 -3.78 -20.09 7.26
CA GLY A 74 -4.15 -19.88 8.66
C GLY A 74 -3.54 -18.62 9.28
N PHE A 75 -4.03 -18.27 10.47
CA PHE A 75 -3.74 -17.00 11.15
C PHE A 75 -2.26 -16.81 11.52
N LYS A 76 -1.51 -17.90 11.76
CA LYS A 76 -0.08 -17.85 12.08
C LYS A 76 0.74 -17.18 10.97
N TYR A 77 0.44 -17.47 9.71
CA TYR A 77 1.15 -16.90 8.57
C TYR A 77 0.79 -15.43 8.33
N VAL A 78 -0.45 -15.05 8.65
CA VAL A 78 -0.87 -13.63 8.63
C VAL A 78 -0.01 -12.81 9.58
N ILE A 79 0.17 -13.29 10.82
CA ILE A 79 1.02 -12.60 11.81
C ILE A 79 2.46 -12.46 11.28
N ILE A 80 3.02 -13.51 10.68
CA ILE A 80 4.39 -13.47 10.12
C ILE A 80 4.50 -12.39 9.03
N VAL A 81 3.53 -12.31 8.12
CA VAL A 81 3.52 -11.28 7.06
C VAL A 81 3.45 -9.87 7.66
N TYR A 82 2.62 -9.64 8.67
CA TYR A 82 2.55 -8.36 9.37
C TYR A 82 3.84 -8.02 10.12
N VAL A 83 4.48 -9.00 10.76
CA VAL A 83 5.76 -8.79 11.45
C VAL A 83 6.85 -8.40 10.44
N ILE A 84 6.93 -9.09 9.30
CA ILE A 84 7.83 -8.72 8.21
C ILE A 84 7.54 -7.28 7.74
N ASP A 85 6.27 -6.92 7.61
CA ASP A 85 5.87 -5.58 7.19
C ASP A 85 6.30 -4.48 8.17
N PHE A 86 6.03 -4.66 9.46
CA PHE A 86 6.50 -3.72 10.49
C PHE A 86 8.02 -3.60 10.54
N ILE A 87 8.75 -4.71 10.37
CA ILE A 87 10.22 -4.71 10.30
C ILE A 87 10.69 -3.90 9.09
N VAL A 88 10.06 -4.11 7.92
CA VAL A 88 10.37 -3.37 6.70
C VAL A 88 10.12 -1.88 6.87
N ILE A 89 8.96 -1.48 7.41
CA ILE A 89 8.63 -0.08 7.69
C ILE A 89 9.68 0.55 8.61
N PHE A 90 10.08 -0.16 9.66
CA PHE A 90 11.10 0.32 10.60
C PHE A 90 12.49 0.46 9.92
N LEU A 91 12.92 -0.53 9.15
CA LEU A 91 14.20 -0.51 8.44
C LEU A 91 14.25 0.59 7.38
N VAL A 92 13.21 0.70 6.55
CA VAL A 92 13.11 1.75 5.54
C VAL A 92 13.10 3.12 6.20
N GLY A 93 12.33 3.32 7.27
CA GLY A 93 12.30 4.59 7.99
C GLY A 93 13.67 4.98 8.55
N LYS A 94 14.38 4.04 9.18
CA LYS A 94 15.74 4.26 9.70
C LYS A 94 16.75 4.53 8.59
N PHE A 95 16.68 3.79 7.48
CA PHE A 95 17.57 3.97 6.33
C PHE A 95 17.37 5.34 5.67
N LEU A 96 16.11 5.71 5.43
CA LEU A 96 15.75 6.97 4.79
C LEU A 96 16.04 8.17 5.72
N SER A 97 15.96 7.98 7.03
CA SER A 97 16.41 8.95 8.02
C SER A 97 17.93 9.16 8.05
N LYS A 98 18.73 8.13 7.71
CA LYS A 98 20.18 8.28 7.59
C LYS A 98 20.59 9.04 6.34
N ILE A 99 19.82 8.88 5.25
CA ILE A 99 20.09 9.51 3.95
C ILE A 99 19.62 10.97 3.90
N ALA A 100 18.46 11.26 4.48
CA ALA A 100 18.00 12.64 4.58
C ALA A 100 18.86 13.39 5.63
N PRO A 101 19.33 14.62 5.37
CA PRO A 101 19.99 15.47 6.37
C PRO A 101 19.01 16.43 7.07
N GLY A 102 19.18 16.68 8.38
CA GLY A 102 18.34 17.61 9.17
C GLY A 102 17.99 17.12 10.59
N LYS A 103 17.96 18.03 11.57
CA LYS A 103 17.62 17.73 12.98
C LYS A 103 16.09 17.68 13.17
N SER A 104 15.61 16.78 14.03
CA SER A 104 14.27 16.87 14.61
C SER A 104 14.19 18.13 15.47
N LEU A 105 13.35 19.09 15.07
CA LEU A 105 13.06 20.27 15.88
C LEU A 105 12.35 19.85 17.16
N GLY A 106 12.65 20.53 18.27
CA GLY A 106 12.01 20.31 19.56
C GLY A 106 10.51 20.61 19.53
N LEU A 107 9.75 19.81 20.25
CA LEU A 107 8.29 19.77 20.21
C LEU A 107 7.71 20.75 21.24
N ILE A 108 7.33 21.96 20.82
CA ILE A 108 6.36 22.79 21.55
C ILE A 108 5.02 22.55 20.89
N MET A 109 4.26 21.58 21.40
CA MET A 109 2.91 21.30 20.92
C MET A 109 1.92 21.83 21.95
N GLU A 110 1.33 22.99 21.68
CA GLU A 110 0.14 23.42 22.41
C GLU A 110 -0.96 22.37 22.17
N VAL A 111 -1.47 21.78 23.25
CA VAL A 111 -2.51 20.76 23.16
C VAL A 111 -3.84 21.49 22.94
N PRO A 112 -4.47 21.42 21.76
CA PRO A 112 -5.76 22.05 21.56
C PRO A 112 -6.82 21.34 22.44
N PRO A 113 -7.80 22.08 22.97
CA PRO A 113 -8.89 21.48 23.74
C PRO A 113 -9.68 20.48 22.89
N LEU A 114 -9.93 19.30 23.44
CA LEU A 114 -10.74 18.25 22.81
C LEU A 114 -12.19 18.74 22.66
N ARG A 115 -12.56 19.20 21.47
CA ARG A 115 -13.97 19.43 21.11
C ARG A 115 -14.63 18.10 20.78
N LYS A 116 -15.76 17.81 21.40
CA LYS A 116 -16.57 16.62 21.07
C LYS A 116 -17.07 16.77 19.62
N PRO A 117 -16.80 15.80 18.73
CA PRO A 117 -17.31 15.86 17.37
C PRO A 117 -18.84 15.74 17.40
N THR A 118 -19.55 16.72 16.86
CA THR A 118 -21.01 16.65 16.66
C THR A 118 -21.33 15.63 15.57
N LEU A 119 -22.19 14.65 15.88
CA LEU A 119 -22.57 13.55 14.98
C LEU A 119 -23.03 14.05 13.60
N SER A 120 -23.80 15.14 13.54
CA SER A 120 -24.30 15.72 12.29
C SER A 120 -23.18 16.18 11.36
N ILE A 121 -22.07 16.70 11.89
CA ILE A 121 -20.91 17.13 11.10
C ILE A 121 -20.14 15.91 10.59
N VAL A 122 -19.94 14.90 11.45
CA VAL A 122 -19.29 13.64 11.07
C VAL A 122 -20.08 12.94 9.96
N LEU A 123 -21.41 12.84 10.09
CA LEU A 123 -22.26 12.22 9.08
C LEU A 123 -22.21 12.98 7.75
N LYS A 124 -22.36 14.31 7.77
CA LYS A 124 -22.27 15.13 6.55
C LYS A 124 -20.92 14.99 5.87
N GLN A 125 -19.83 15.00 6.64
CA GLN A 125 -18.48 14.88 6.11
C GLN A 125 -18.20 13.48 5.56
N THR A 126 -18.70 12.43 6.23
CA THR A 126 -18.61 11.05 5.74
C THR A 126 -19.42 10.87 4.46
N TRP A 127 -20.63 11.43 4.40
CA TRP A 127 -21.49 11.40 3.21
C TRP A 127 -20.84 12.09 2.01
N PHE A 128 -20.22 13.26 2.21
CA PHE A 128 -19.50 13.96 1.14
C PHE A 128 -18.34 13.11 0.60
N ARG A 129 -17.57 12.46 1.48
CA ARG A 129 -16.47 11.55 1.09
C ARG A 129 -16.98 10.32 0.35
N LEU A 130 -18.09 9.74 0.79
CA LEU A 130 -18.76 8.59 0.14
C LEU A 130 -19.29 8.96 -1.24
N LYS A 131 -19.88 10.15 -1.37
CA LYS A 131 -20.35 10.70 -2.64
C LYS A 131 -19.19 10.82 -3.63
N ASP A 132 -18.08 11.47 -3.24
CA ASP A 132 -16.91 11.58 -4.12
C ASP A 132 -16.38 10.20 -4.58
N PHE A 133 -16.40 9.21 -3.69
CA PHE A 133 -16.02 7.83 -4.03
C PHE A 133 -16.97 7.20 -5.06
N ILE A 134 -18.28 7.34 -4.88
CA ILE A 134 -19.29 6.82 -5.81
C ILE A 134 -19.21 7.51 -7.18
N TYR A 135 -19.03 8.82 -7.23
CA TYR A 135 -19.02 9.53 -8.52
C TYR A 135 -17.69 9.45 -9.26
N VAL A 136 -16.55 9.26 -8.56
CA VAL A 136 -15.23 9.23 -9.20
C VAL A 136 -14.69 7.81 -9.31
N ALA A 137 -14.66 7.05 -8.21
CA ALA A 137 -14.00 5.74 -8.20
C ALA A 137 -14.84 4.65 -8.87
N PHE A 138 -16.16 4.62 -8.61
CA PHE A 138 -17.06 3.61 -9.18
C PHE A 138 -17.05 3.58 -10.72
N PRO A 139 -17.22 4.69 -11.45
CA PRO A 139 -17.17 4.67 -12.92
C PRO A 139 -15.79 4.28 -13.46
N ILE A 140 -14.70 4.70 -12.81
CA ILE A 140 -13.34 4.27 -13.21
C ILE A 140 -13.18 2.75 -13.09
N ILE A 141 -13.76 2.12 -12.06
CA ILE A 141 -13.69 0.66 -11.88
C ILE A 141 -14.51 -0.06 -12.94
N VAL A 142 -15.74 0.41 -13.22
CA VAL A 142 -16.61 -0.20 -14.24
C VAL A 142 -15.98 -0.10 -15.62
N ILE A 143 -15.54 1.11 -16.01
CA ILE A 143 -14.86 1.34 -17.29
C ILE A 143 -13.55 0.56 -17.36
N GLY A 144 -12.76 0.57 -16.29
CA GLY A 144 -11.51 -0.18 -16.22
C GLY A 144 -11.71 -1.68 -16.40
N SER A 145 -12.70 -2.26 -15.70
CA SER A 145 -13.01 -3.70 -15.82
C SER A 145 -13.48 -4.05 -17.23
N PHE A 146 -14.37 -3.23 -17.81
CA PHE A 146 -14.89 -3.43 -19.16
C PHE A 146 -13.80 -3.30 -20.24
N LEU A 147 -12.97 -2.26 -20.17
CA LEU A 147 -11.86 -2.05 -21.11
C LEU A 147 -10.86 -3.20 -21.05
N LEU A 148 -10.63 -3.74 -19.86
CA LEU A 148 -9.69 -4.84 -19.65
C LEU A 148 -10.24 -6.18 -20.13
N GLU A 149 -11.55 -6.41 -20.01
CA GLU A 149 -12.20 -7.58 -20.60
C GLU A 149 -12.14 -7.53 -22.13
N ILE A 150 -12.35 -6.36 -22.73
CA ILE A 150 -12.11 -6.13 -24.16
C ILE A 150 -10.65 -6.43 -24.51
N LEU A 151 -9.70 -5.86 -23.76
CA LEU A 151 -8.27 -6.03 -24.04
C LEU A 151 -7.83 -7.51 -23.91
N LYS A 152 -8.51 -8.28 -23.04
CA LYS A 152 -8.31 -9.72 -22.88
C LYS A 152 -8.81 -10.47 -24.12
N VAL A 153 -9.97 -10.10 -24.65
CA VAL A 153 -10.53 -10.67 -25.90
C VAL A 153 -9.65 -10.35 -27.12
N PHE A 154 -9.02 -9.17 -27.15
CA PHE A 154 -8.08 -8.78 -28.22
C PHE A 154 -6.69 -9.45 -28.13
N GLY A 155 -6.41 -10.25 -27.10
CA GLY A 155 -5.14 -10.99 -26.95
C GLY A 155 -3.91 -10.13 -26.65
N PHE A 156 -4.07 -8.81 -26.48
CA PHE A 156 -2.96 -7.89 -26.20
C PHE A 156 -2.34 -8.14 -24.82
N LEU A 157 -3.17 -8.61 -23.87
CA LEU A 157 -2.73 -9.02 -22.54
C LEU A 157 -1.85 -10.27 -22.57
N ASP A 158 -2.09 -11.22 -23.47
CA ASP A 158 -1.28 -12.43 -23.58
C ASP A 158 0.12 -12.13 -24.12
N GLY A 159 0.24 -11.17 -25.05
CA GLY A 159 1.53 -10.66 -25.51
C GLY A 159 2.33 -9.96 -24.40
N PHE A 160 1.67 -9.16 -23.57
CA PHE A 160 2.31 -8.55 -22.40
C PHE A 160 2.71 -9.59 -21.36
N VAL A 161 1.85 -10.59 -21.10
CA VAL A 161 2.18 -11.69 -20.19
C VAL A 161 3.35 -12.50 -20.71
N ALA A 162 3.44 -12.81 -22.01
CA ALA A 162 4.58 -13.51 -22.57
C ALA A 162 5.90 -12.74 -22.35
N PHE A 163 5.88 -11.41 -22.51
CA PHE A 163 7.05 -10.56 -22.29
C PHE A 163 7.48 -10.51 -20.81
N VAL A 164 6.52 -10.47 -19.87
CA VAL A 164 6.79 -10.38 -18.43
C VAL A 164 6.90 -11.78 -17.77
N SER A 165 6.51 -12.85 -18.47
CA SER A 165 6.54 -14.24 -17.99
C SER A 165 7.91 -14.74 -17.52
N PRO A 166 9.04 -14.50 -18.22
CA PRO A 166 10.33 -14.99 -17.74
C PRO A 166 10.74 -14.30 -16.44
N PHE A 167 10.29 -13.07 -16.21
CA PHE A 167 10.58 -12.33 -14.99
C PHE A 167 9.77 -12.88 -13.81
N PHE A 168 8.46 -13.11 -13.98
CA PHE A 168 7.60 -13.62 -12.90
C PHE A 168 7.90 -15.07 -12.52
N THR A 169 8.18 -15.93 -13.50
CA THR A 169 8.42 -17.35 -13.26
C THR A 169 9.84 -17.61 -12.73
N LYS A 170 10.86 -16.95 -13.29
CA LYS A 170 12.26 -17.20 -12.92
C LYS A 170 12.68 -16.43 -11.67
N PHE A 171 12.19 -15.19 -11.49
CA PHE A 171 12.60 -14.33 -10.38
C PHE A 171 11.66 -14.44 -9.18
N LEU A 172 10.35 -14.40 -9.42
CA LEU A 172 9.32 -14.42 -8.37
C LEU A 172 8.75 -15.81 -8.07
N GLY A 173 8.98 -16.80 -8.95
CA GLY A 173 8.42 -18.16 -8.79
C GLY A 173 6.90 -18.22 -8.92
N LEU A 174 6.26 -17.18 -9.48
CA LEU A 174 4.80 -17.06 -9.56
C LEU A 174 4.26 -17.51 -10.92
N PRO A 175 3.00 -18.00 -10.99
CA PRO A 175 2.34 -18.28 -12.26
C PRO A 175 2.25 -17.01 -13.12
N PRO A 176 2.50 -17.08 -14.44
CA PRO A 176 2.49 -15.92 -15.34
C PRO A 176 1.19 -15.11 -15.30
N SER A 177 0.06 -15.77 -15.08
CA SER A 177 -1.28 -15.16 -15.00
C SER A 177 -1.43 -14.17 -13.84
N THR A 178 -0.63 -14.29 -12.78
CA THR A 178 -0.64 -13.35 -11.65
C THR A 178 -0.18 -11.94 -12.05
N SER A 179 0.62 -11.81 -13.12
CA SER A 179 1.07 -10.51 -13.63
C SER A 179 -0.11 -9.60 -14.00
N ILE A 180 -1.16 -10.18 -14.59
CA ILE A 180 -2.40 -9.47 -14.94
C ILE A 180 -3.03 -8.90 -13.67
N THR A 181 -3.19 -9.71 -12.62
CA THR A 181 -3.83 -9.26 -11.38
C THR A 181 -3.09 -8.10 -10.70
N LEU A 182 -1.75 -8.09 -10.74
CA LEU A 182 -0.93 -7.02 -10.16
C LEU A 182 -1.11 -5.69 -10.88
N ILE A 183 -1.20 -5.70 -12.22
CA ILE A 183 -1.45 -4.50 -13.02
C ILE A 183 -2.81 -3.90 -12.64
N PHE A 184 -3.83 -4.73 -12.50
CA PHE A 184 -5.18 -4.28 -12.16
C PHE A 184 -5.25 -3.74 -10.73
N GLY A 185 -4.46 -4.32 -9.83
CA GLY A 185 -4.37 -3.85 -8.46
C GLY A 185 -3.85 -2.41 -8.34
N ILE A 186 -3.12 -1.88 -9.33
CA ILE A 186 -2.64 -0.49 -9.32
C ILE A 186 -3.82 0.48 -9.22
N LEU A 187 -4.94 0.16 -9.90
CA LEU A 187 -6.16 0.94 -9.81
C LEU A 187 -6.73 0.87 -8.39
N ARG A 188 -6.89 -0.37 -7.89
CA ARG A 188 -7.58 -0.64 -6.64
C ARG A 188 -7.13 -2.01 -6.10
N LYS A 189 -6.52 -2.02 -4.92
CA LYS A 189 -5.75 -3.17 -4.39
C LYS A 189 -6.62 -4.39 -4.12
N GLU A 190 -7.86 -4.20 -3.67
CA GLU A 190 -8.84 -5.26 -3.43
C GLU A 190 -9.26 -5.99 -4.71
N LEU A 191 -9.14 -5.36 -5.89
CA LEU A 191 -9.44 -6.02 -7.16
C LEU A 191 -8.45 -7.15 -7.45
N THR A 192 -7.24 -7.12 -6.88
CA THR A 192 -6.26 -8.21 -7.07
C THR A 192 -6.83 -9.56 -6.66
N LEU A 193 -7.47 -9.62 -5.50
CA LEU A 193 -8.06 -10.83 -4.94
C LEU A 193 -9.28 -11.28 -5.74
N PHE A 194 -10.19 -10.36 -6.10
CA PHE A 194 -11.34 -10.70 -6.95
C PHE A 194 -10.92 -11.22 -8.32
N MET A 195 -9.96 -10.54 -8.96
CA MET A 195 -9.43 -10.94 -10.27
C MET A 195 -8.69 -12.28 -10.20
N LEU A 196 -8.03 -12.58 -9.08
CA LEU A 196 -7.39 -13.89 -8.89
C LEU A 196 -8.44 -15.01 -8.90
N PHE A 197 -9.57 -14.82 -8.21
CA PHE A 197 -10.68 -15.78 -8.21
C PHE A 197 -11.33 -15.93 -9.58
N THR A 198 -11.57 -14.81 -10.30
CA THR A 198 -12.20 -14.88 -11.62
C THR A 198 -11.29 -15.47 -12.69
N LEU A 199 -9.98 -15.19 -12.64
CA LEU A 199 -9.02 -15.74 -13.61
C LEU A 199 -8.78 -17.24 -13.44
N PHE A 200 -8.73 -17.73 -12.21
CA PHE A 200 -8.53 -19.16 -11.94
C PHE A 200 -9.82 -19.96 -11.85
N GLY A 201 -10.98 -19.30 -11.90
CA GLY A 201 -12.30 -19.94 -11.87
C GLY A 201 -12.54 -20.81 -10.63
N THR A 202 -11.74 -20.63 -9.57
CA THR A 202 -11.70 -21.53 -8.42
C THR A 202 -11.61 -20.72 -7.14
N GLU A 203 -12.54 -20.95 -6.20
CA GLU A 203 -12.51 -20.33 -4.87
C GLU A 203 -11.38 -20.89 -3.99
N LYS A 204 -10.90 -22.10 -4.29
CA LYS A 204 -9.78 -22.77 -3.60
C LYS A 204 -8.45 -22.54 -4.31
N LEU A 205 -7.80 -21.41 -4.02
CA LEU A 205 -6.52 -21.02 -4.63
C LEU A 205 -5.35 -21.98 -4.33
N ILE A 206 -5.43 -22.80 -3.28
CA ILE A 206 -4.41 -23.82 -2.95
C ILE A 206 -4.23 -24.85 -4.07
N THR A 207 -5.26 -25.08 -4.88
CA THR A 207 -5.21 -26.04 -6.00
C THR A 207 -4.40 -25.53 -7.18
N VAL A 208 -4.18 -24.21 -7.26
CA VAL A 208 -3.52 -23.54 -8.39
C VAL A 208 -2.20 -22.89 -7.98
N MET A 209 -2.10 -22.39 -6.75
CA MET A 209 -0.91 -21.76 -6.20
C MET A 209 -0.43 -22.50 -4.96
N THR A 210 0.87 -22.76 -4.90
CA THR A 210 1.49 -23.33 -3.71
C THR A 210 1.42 -22.36 -2.52
N PRO A 211 1.47 -22.85 -1.27
CA PRO A 211 1.47 -21.98 -0.09
C PRO A 211 2.59 -20.92 -0.11
N LYS A 212 3.76 -21.26 -0.64
CA LYS A 212 4.88 -20.33 -0.83
C LYS A 212 4.53 -19.19 -1.77
N GLN A 213 3.91 -19.49 -2.92
CA GLN A 213 3.49 -18.51 -3.91
C GLN A 213 2.41 -17.56 -3.38
N LEU A 214 1.49 -18.04 -2.54
CA LEU A 214 0.48 -17.20 -1.89
C LEU A 214 1.13 -16.16 -0.95
N ILE A 215 2.14 -16.57 -0.17
CA ILE A 215 2.89 -15.65 0.69
C ILE A 215 3.65 -14.63 -0.15
N ILE A 216 4.42 -15.07 -1.16
CA ILE A 216 5.19 -14.18 -2.04
C ILE A 216 4.26 -13.16 -2.72
N TYR A 217 3.15 -13.62 -3.29
CA TYR A 217 2.17 -12.75 -3.92
C TYR A 217 1.56 -11.73 -2.95
N SER A 218 1.23 -12.15 -1.72
CA SER A 218 0.69 -11.24 -0.70
C SER A 218 1.69 -10.14 -0.31
N VAL A 219 2.97 -10.49 -0.14
CA VAL A 219 4.03 -9.53 0.21
C VAL A 219 4.29 -8.56 -0.93
N ILE A 220 4.32 -9.03 -2.18
CA ILE A 220 4.45 -8.15 -3.34
C ILE A 220 3.24 -7.23 -3.41
N THR A 221 2.02 -7.74 -3.23
CA THR A 221 0.77 -6.95 -3.25
C THR A 221 0.76 -5.88 -2.14
N LEU A 222 1.44 -6.14 -1.04
CA LEU A 222 1.65 -5.20 0.05
C LEU A 222 2.57 -4.05 -0.37
N PHE A 223 3.77 -4.34 -0.89
CA PHE A 223 4.79 -3.31 -1.13
C PHE A 223 4.81 -2.69 -2.53
N TYR A 224 4.17 -3.30 -3.52
CA TYR A 224 4.22 -2.75 -4.87
C TYR A 224 3.47 -1.41 -5.00
N PHE A 225 3.70 -0.77 -6.15
CA PHE A 225 3.18 0.52 -6.60
C PHE A 225 1.93 1.02 -5.86
N PRO A 226 1.95 2.25 -5.29
CA PRO A 226 0.84 2.78 -4.51
C PRO A 226 -0.39 2.95 -5.41
N CYS A 227 -1.61 2.78 -4.90
CA CYS A 227 -2.79 2.90 -5.76
C CYS A 227 -2.86 4.29 -6.43
N ILE A 228 -3.54 4.40 -7.58
CA ILE A 228 -3.59 5.65 -8.37
C ILE A 228 -4.01 6.85 -7.50
N ALA A 229 -4.97 6.67 -6.59
CA ALA A 229 -5.40 7.72 -5.67
C ALA A 229 -4.28 8.16 -4.73
N THR A 230 -3.48 7.23 -4.22
CA THR A 230 -2.33 7.54 -3.35
C THR A 230 -1.20 8.19 -4.14
N PHE A 231 -0.95 7.75 -5.38
CA PHE A 231 0.00 8.39 -6.27
C PHE A 231 -0.42 9.83 -6.61
N ALA A 232 -1.70 10.08 -6.85
CA ALA A 232 -2.24 11.42 -7.07
C ALA A 232 -2.10 12.30 -5.81
N ALA A 233 -2.31 11.74 -4.62
CA ALA A 233 -2.07 12.44 -3.36
C ALA A 233 -0.59 12.78 -3.14
N LEU A 234 0.31 11.83 -3.40
CA LEU A 234 1.77 12.03 -3.38
C LEU A 234 2.18 13.16 -4.33
N LYS A 235 1.68 13.13 -5.57
CA LYS A 235 1.93 14.18 -6.56
C LYS A 235 1.47 15.54 -6.04
N ARG A 236 0.32 15.62 -5.38
CA ARG A 236 -0.23 16.87 -4.86
C ARG A 236 0.59 17.43 -3.68
N GLU A 237 1.11 16.58 -2.81
CA GLU A 237 1.85 17.01 -1.62
C GLU A 237 3.34 17.25 -1.86
N MET A 238 3.98 16.39 -2.66
CA MET A 238 5.43 16.40 -2.88
C MET A 238 5.85 16.90 -4.26
N GLY A 239 4.92 16.99 -5.20
CA GLY A 239 5.22 17.24 -6.60
C GLY A 239 5.59 15.97 -7.37
N TRP A 240 5.67 16.10 -8.70
CA TRP A 240 5.80 14.95 -9.61
C TRP A 240 7.09 14.15 -9.38
N LYS A 241 8.23 14.85 -9.23
CA LYS A 241 9.56 14.23 -9.11
C LYS A 241 9.64 13.24 -7.95
N TYR A 242 9.16 13.64 -6.77
CA TYR A 242 9.18 12.80 -5.58
C TYR A 242 8.13 11.71 -5.65
N ALA A 243 6.93 11.99 -6.17
CA ALA A 243 5.89 10.96 -6.34
C ALA A 243 6.37 9.80 -7.22
N THR A 244 7.00 10.10 -8.37
CA THR A 244 7.57 9.07 -9.26
C THR A 244 8.73 8.34 -8.63
N LEU A 245 9.60 9.04 -7.88
CA LEU A 245 10.74 8.43 -7.19
C LEU A 245 10.25 7.42 -6.14
N ILE A 246 9.25 7.81 -5.33
CA ILE A 246 8.67 6.95 -4.29
C ILE A 246 8.05 5.71 -4.94
N ALA A 247 7.20 5.89 -5.96
CA ALA A 247 6.51 4.78 -6.60
C ALA A 247 7.46 3.80 -7.31
N LEU A 248 8.52 4.31 -7.96
CA LEU A 248 9.56 3.47 -8.56
C LEU A 248 10.37 2.74 -7.49
N SER A 249 10.74 3.42 -6.41
CA SER A 249 11.49 2.80 -5.31
C SER A 249 10.70 1.68 -4.64
N GLU A 250 9.39 1.85 -4.46
CA GLU A 250 8.49 0.82 -3.93
C GLU A 250 8.36 -0.36 -4.89
N MET A 251 8.23 -0.10 -6.18
CA MET A 251 8.16 -1.16 -7.19
C MET A 251 9.45 -1.99 -7.22
N ILE A 252 10.62 -1.35 -7.22
CA ILE A 252 11.92 -2.03 -7.16
C ILE A 252 12.05 -2.83 -5.86
N PHE A 253 11.67 -2.21 -4.73
CA PHE A 253 11.75 -2.83 -3.42
C PHE A 253 10.83 -4.06 -3.31
N ALA A 254 9.60 -3.99 -3.82
CA ALA A 254 8.66 -5.11 -3.84
C ALA A 254 9.16 -6.28 -4.68
N VAL A 255 9.75 -6.01 -5.85
CA VAL A 255 10.36 -7.03 -6.71
C VAL A 255 11.53 -7.71 -5.99
N LEU A 256 12.42 -6.92 -5.38
CA LEU A 256 13.59 -7.45 -4.68
C LEU A 256 13.17 -8.32 -3.48
N LEU A 257 12.22 -7.85 -2.67
CA LEU A 257 11.66 -8.64 -1.57
C LEU A 257 11.00 -9.94 -2.07
N GLY A 258 10.22 -9.86 -3.15
CA GLY A 258 9.59 -11.04 -3.76
C GLY A 258 10.61 -12.07 -4.23
N GLY A 259 11.70 -11.63 -4.88
CA GLY A 259 12.79 -12.51 -5.31
C GLY A 259 13.57 -13.12 -4.15
N ILE A 260 13.85 -12.34 -3.10
CA ILE A 260 14.50 -12.84 -1.87
C ILE A 260 13.63 -13.90 -1.20
N LEU A 261 12.32 -13.67 -1.08
CA LEU A 261 11.40 -14.64 -0.50
C LEU A 261 11.33 -15.94 -1.33
N ASN A 262 11.34 -15.85 -2.65
CA ASN A 262 11.36 -17.02 -3.53
C ASN A 262 12.63 -17.87 -3.37
N LEU A 263 13.76 -17.26 -3.01
CA LEU A 263 15.01 -17.99 -2.72
C LEU A 263 15.03 -18.65 -1.34
N ILE A 264 14.36 -18.03 -0.36
CA ILE A 264 14.37 -18.49 1.04
C ILE A 264 13.34 -19.61 1.28
N LEU A 265 12.17 -19.53 0.64
CA LEU A 265 11.02 -20.42 0.90
C LEU A 265 11.10 -21.73 0.11
#